data_AF-A0A2V7Q262-F1
#
_entry.id   AF-A0A2V7Q262-F1
#
_cell.length_a   1.000
_cell.length_b   1.000
_cell.length_c   1.000
_cell.angle_alpha   90.00
_cell.angle_beta   90.00
_cell.angle_gamma   90.00
#
_symmetry.space_group_name_H-M   'P 1'
#
loop_
_entity.id
_entity.type
_entity.pdbx_description
1 polymer ?
#
loop_
_entity_poly.entity_id
_entity_poly.type
_entity_poly.pdbx_seq_one_letter_code
_entity_poly.pdbx_strand_id
1 'polypeptide(L)' 'MARAIGRALVINGSRWAFAPTDGLLAEVMQVIDAERRCCPFLRFVVGTEPDSGSITLEVTGPPGTVQFLDQLVTGAAA' A
#
# COMPACT_ATOMS: atom_id res chain seq x y z
N MET A 1 -2.91 -12.39 -5.85
CA MET A 1 -3.62 -11.14 -5.52
C MET A 1 -4.07 -11.20 -4.07
N ALA A 2 -3.20 -10.78 -3.16
CA ALA A 2 -3.55 -10.71 -1.74
C ALA A 2 -4.64 -9.67 -1.50
N ARG A 3 -5.64 -10.04 -0.70
CA ARG A 3 -6.75 -9.15 -0.34
C ARG A 3 -6.38 -8.33 0.88
N ALA A 4 -6.55 -7.02 0.81
CA ALA A 4 -6.46 -6.17 1.98
C ALA A 4 -7.57 -6.55 2.98
N ILE A 5 -7.17 -6.81 4.22
CA ILE A 5 -8.08 -7.13 5.34
C ILE A 5 -8.55 -5.87 6.07
N GLY A 6 -7.90 -4.72 5.82
CA GLY A 6 -8.31 -3.43 6.34
C GLY A 6 -7.64 -2.27 5.63
N ARG A 7 -8.27 -1.09 5.70
CA ARG A 7 -7.72 0.19 5.24
C ARG A 7 -7.95 1.23 6.33
N ALA A 8 -6.95 2.05 6.60
CA ALA A 8 -7.02 3.21 7.48
C ALA A 8 -6.49 4.44 6.75
N LEU A 9 -7.13 5.60 6.97
CA LEU A 9 -6.58 6.89 6.53
C LEU A 9 -5.44 7.29 7.46
N VAL A 10 -4.37 7.82 6.87
CA VAL A 10 -3.25 8.41 7.61
C VAL A 10 -2.97 9.81 7.08
N ILE A 11 -2.11 10.55 7.78
CA ILE A 11 -1.72 11.90 7.37
C ILE A 11 -1.10 11.82 5.97
N ASN A 12 -1.70 12.52 5.01
CA ASN A 12 -1.26 12.57 3.61
C ASN A 12 -1.19 11.21 2.90
N GLY A 13 -1.98 10.22 3.31
CA GLY A 13 -1.90 8.90 2.70
C GLY A 13 -3.00 7.92 3.09
N SER A 14 -2.74 6.65 2.82
CA SER A 14 -3.56 5.52 3.25
C SER A 14 -2.66 4.37 3.70
N ARG A 15 -3.13 3.63 4.70
CA ARG A 15 -2.51 2.41 5.19
C ARG A 15 -3.42 1.23 4.91
N TRP A 16 -2.87 0.17 4.35
CA TRP A 16 -3.54 -1.11 4.15
C TRP A 16 -2.92 -2.16 5.07
N ALA A 17 -3.76 -3.04 5.58
CA ALA A 17 -3.35 -4.25 6.27
C ALA A 17 -3.70 -5.45 5.38
N PHE A 18 -2.79 -6.41 5.31
CA PHE A 18 -2.94 -7.64 4.54
C PHE A 18 -2.80 -8.84 5.46
N ALA A 19 -3.59 -9.88 5.18
CA ALA A 19 -3.42 -11.16 5.83
C ALA A 19 -2.05 -11.76 5.43
N PRO A 20 -1.28 -12.29 6.39
CA PRO A 20 -0.01 -12.93 6.09
C PRO A 20 -0.27 -14.15 5.19
N THR A 21 0.36 -14.15 4.03
CA THR A 21 0.34 -15.26 3.07
C THR A 21 1.76 -15.42 2.53
N ASP A 22 2.13 -16.66 2.20
CA ASP A 22 3.45 -16.94 1.67
C ASP A 22 3.73 -16.11 0.41
N GLY A 23 4.89 -15.45 0.36
CA GLY A 23 5.31 -14.62 -0.77
C GLY A 23 4.70 -13.21 -0.82
N LEU A 24 3.73 -12.87 0.04
CA LEU A 24 3.10 -11.54 0.03
C LEU A 24 4.09 -10.40 0.19
N LEU A 25 5.05 -10.53 1.12
CA LEU A 25 6.04 -9.48 1.32
C LEU A 25 6.86 -9.22 0.04
N ALA A 26 7.21 -10.28 -0.69
CA ALA A 26 7.92 -10.16 -1.96
C ALA A 26 7.05 -9.50 -3.03
N GLU A 27 5.77 -9.86 -3.13
CA GLU A 27 4.81 -9.19 -4.02
C GLU A 27 4.68 -7.68 -3.71
N VAL A 28 4.55 -7.32 -2.43
CA VAL A 28 4.48 -5.92 -1.99
C VAL A 28 5.74 -5.16 -2.41
N MET A 29 6.92 -5.74 -2.22
CA MET A 29 8.18 -5.09 -2.61
C MET A 29 8.31 -4.92 -4.13
N GLN A 30 7.83 -5.88 -4.93
CA GLN A 30 7.79 -5.76 -6.39
C GLN A 30 6.91 -4.59 -6.85
N VAL A 31 5.73 -4.44 -6.24
CA VAL A 31 4.84 -3.30 -6.53
C VAL A 31 5.49 -1.98 -6.14
N ILE A 32 6.12 -1.91 -4.96
CA ILE A 32 6.82 -0.70 -4.52
C ILE A 32 7.93 -0.32 -5.50
N ASP A 33 8.72 -1.29 -5.99
CA ASP A 33 9.79 -1.02 -6.97
C ASP A 33 9.25 -0.44 -8.29
N ALA A 34 8.15 -1.02 -8.80
CA ALA A 34 7.49 -0.54 -10.00
C ALA A 34 6.93 0.89 -9.80
N GLU A 35 6.23 1.12 -8.70
CA GLU A 35 5.60 2.41 -8.41
C GLU A 35 6.61 3.51 -8.10
N ARG A 36 7.74 3.19 -7.48
CA ARG A 36 8.81 4.19 -7.26
C ARG A 36 9.40 4.74 -8.56
N ARG A 37 9.34 3.97 -9.65
CA ARG A 37 9.76 4.42 -10.99
C ARG A 37 8.69 5.27 -11.68
N CYS A 38 7.42 4.91 -11.51
CA CYS A 38 6.28 5.63 -12.08
C CYS A 38 5.96 6.95 -11.31
N CYS A 39 6.06 6.88 -9.98
CA CYS A 39 5.62 7.88 -9.02
C CYS A 39 6.71 8.14 -7.95
N PRO A 40 7.82 8.82 -8.30
CA PRO A 40 8.98 8.99 -7.41
C PRO A 40 8.70 9.86 -6.16
N PHE A 41 7.55 10.51 -6.11
CA PHE A 41 7.11 11.35 -5.00
C PHE A 41 6.39 10.57 -3.89
N LEU A 42 6.00 9.32 -4.14
CA LEU A 42 5.32 8.48 -3.15
C LEU A 42 6.33 7.89 -2.16
N ARG A 43 6.00 7.98 -0.88
CA ARG A 43 6.71 7.34 0.22
C ARG A 43 5.94 6.09 0.63
N PHE A 44 6.64 4.96 0.64
CA PHE A 44 6.13 3.67 1.04
C PHE A 44 6.77 3.25 2.36
N VAL A 45 5.97 2.84 3.33
CA VAL A 45 6.44 2.27 4.60
C VAL A 45 5.80 0.89 4.76
N VAL A 46 6.62 -0.14 4.90
CA VAL A 46 6.16 -1.52 5.12
C VAL A 46 6.45 -1.91 6.56
N GLY A 47 5.41 -2.36 7.26
CA GLY A 47 5.51 -2.94 8.60
C GLY A 47 5.15 -4.41 8.57
N THR A 48 5.90 -5.23 9.30
CA THR A 48 5.61 -6.66 9.50
C THR A 48 5.42 -6.90 10.98
N GLU A 49 4.24 -7.38 11.37
CA GLU A 49 3.99 -7.76 12.75
C GLU A 49 4.73 -9.06 13.11
N PRO A 50 5.12 -9.24 14.39
CA PRO A 50 5.79 -10.45 14.86
C PRO A 50 4.94 -11.71 14.63
N ASP A 51 5.57 -12.89 14.73
CA ASP A 51 4.93 -14.21 14.61
C ASP A 51 4.24 -14.47 13.26
N SER A 52 4.81 -13.95 12.17
CA SER A 52 4.16 -13.96 10.84
C SER A 52 2.81 -13.26 10.86
N GLY A 53 2.67 -12.21 11.66
CA GLY A 53 1.48 -11.40 11.76
C GLY A 53 1.20 -10.60 10.49
N SER A 54 0.17 -9.76 10.56
CA SER A 54 -0.25 -8.97 9.39
C SER A 54 0.86 -8.09 8.83
N ILE A 55 0.84 -7.92 7.51
CA ILE A 55 1.73 -6.99 6.82
C ILE A 55 0.95 -5.69 6.60
N THR A 56 1.56 -4.57 6.94
CA THR A 56 1.00 -3.24 6.71
C THR A 56 1.79 -2.51 5.64
N LEU A 57 1.08 -1.87 4.71
CA LEU A 57 1.64 -0.98 3.71
C LEU A 57 1.03 0.39 3.88
N GLU A 58 1.86 1.37 4.21
CA GLU A 58 1.48 2.76 4.23
C GLU A 58 2.05 3.47 3.01
N VAL A 59 1.18 4.18 2.29
CA VAL A 59 1.56 5.00 1.13
C VAL A 59 1.17 6.44 1.43
N THR A 60 2.17 7.30 1.47
CA THR A 60 2.03 8.74 1.72
C THR A 60 2.68 9.54 0.60
N GLY A 61 2.28 10.79 0.43
CA GLY A 61 2.87 11.65 -0.60
C GLY A 61 2.50 13.11 -0.44
N PRO A 62 2.86 13.96 -1.42
CA PRO A 62 2.49 15.37 -1.45
C PRO A 62 0.95 15.56 -1.51
N PRO A 63 0.45 16.77 -1.20
CA PRO A 63 -0.98 17.07 -1.30
C PRO A 63 -1.54 16.67 -2.68
N GLY A 64 -2.68 15.97 -2.67
CA GLY A 64 -3.28 15.31 -3.85
C GLY A 64 -3.08 13.80 -3.90
N THR A 65 -2.10 13.25 -3.16
CA THR A 65 -1.83 11.80 -3.12
C THR A 65 -3.02 11.01 -2.57
N VAL A 66 -3.69 11.50 -1.52
CA VAL A 66 -4.86 10.81 -0.93
C VAL A 66 -5.97 10.63 -1.95
N GLN A 67 -6.27 11.66 -2.75
CA GLN A 67 -7.32 11.62 -3.77
C GLN A 67 -6.94 10.68 -4.91
N PHE A 68 -5.68 10.69 -5.33
CA PHE A 68 -5.16 9.77 -6.34
C PHE A 68 -5.23 8.30 -5.89
N LEU A 69 -4.79 8.02 -4.66
CA LEU A 69 -4.88 6.67 -4.07
C LEU A 69 -6.33 6.21 -3.94
N ASP A 70 -7.25 7.12 -3.60
CA ASP A 70 -8.66 6.77 -3.48
C ASP A 70 -9.30 6.38 -4.83
N GLN A 71 -8.93 7.06 -5.91
CA GLN A 71 -9.36 6.74 -7.28
C GLN A 71 -8.82 5.39 -7.75
N LEU A 72 -7.55 5.08 -7.45
CA LEU A 72 -6.93 3.80 -7.81
C LEU A 72 -7.54 2.61 -7.06
N VAL A 73 -7.89 2.81 -5.78
CA VAL A 73 -8.35 1.73 -4.89
C VAL A 73 -9.85 1.47 -5.03
N THR A 74 -10.65 2.49 -5.33
CA THR A 74 -12.10 2.35 -5.55
C THR A 74 -12.41 1.75 -6.93
N GLY A 75 -11.42 1.65 -7.81
CA GLY A 75 -11.62 1.23 -9.17
C GLY A 75 -12.32 2.32 -9.98
N ALA A 76 -11.56 3.30 -10.46
CA ALA A 76 -11.85 3.83 -11.79
C ALA A 76 -11.50 2.74 -12.83
N ALA A 77 -12.30 1.68 -12.83
CA ALA A 77 -12.66 0.98 -14.05
C ALA A 77 -13.51 1.97 -14.84
N ALA A 78 -13.01 2.37 -16.00
CA ALA A 78 -13.90 2.77 -17.08
C ALA A 78 -14.70 1.54 -17.55
#